data_AF-A0A3D3GTG2-F1
#
_entry.id   AF-A0A3D3GTG2-F1
#
_cell.length_a   1.000
_cell.length_b   1.000
_cell.length_c   1.000
_cell.angle_alpha   90.00
_cell.angle_beta   90.00
_cell.angle_gamma   90.00
#
_symmetry.space_group_name_H-M   'P 1'
#
loop_
_entity.id
_entity.type
_entity.pdbx_description
1 polymer ?
#
loop_
_entity_poly.entity_id
_entity_poly.type
_entity_poly.pdbx_seq_one_letter_code
_entity_poly.pdbx_strand_id
1 'polypeptide(L)'
;RSREPALDLAVIASVASATLKKPLPHDLIVFGEVGLGGEVRPVVGAEKRLNETSRLGFKQVLMPNLSTKTKLPTGLELIPVRTVAEAVDWLRY
;
A
#
# COMPACT_ATOMS: atom_id res chain seq x y z
N ARG A 1 10.47 18.56 -11.06
CA ARG A 1 10.08 17.14 -11.21
C ARG A 1 9.86 16.58 -9.82
N SER A 2 8.61 16.48 -9.34
CA SER A 2 8.32 15.80 -8.08
C SER A 2 8.31 14.30 -8.35
N ARG A 3 9.33 13.58 -7.86
CA ARG A 3 9.24 12.13 -7.68
C ARG A 3 8.38 11.93 -6.44
N GLU A 4 7.23 11.28 -6.57
CA GLU A 4 6.41 10.85 -5.45
C GLU A 4 6.80 9.39 -5.16
N PRO A 5 7.66 9.13 -4.16
CA PRO A 5 8.15 7.78 -3.89
C PRO A 5 7.02 6.85 -3.43
N ALA A 6 5.89 7.41 -2.94
CA ALA A 6 4.77 6.62 -2.49
C ALA A 6 4.04 5.83 -3.59
N LEU A 7 4.36 6.04 -4.87
CA LEU A 7 3.71 5.36 -5.99
C LEU A 7 4.34 4.02 -6.36
N ASP A 8 5.56 3.71 -5.91
CA ASP A 8 6.29 2.54 -6.38
C ASP A 8 5.52 1.24 -6.12
N LEU A 9 5.03 1.05 -4.89
CA LEU A 9 4.26 -0.13 -4.53
C LEU A 9 2.94 -0.24 -5.32
N ALA A 10 2.28 0.88 -5.62
CA ALA A 10 1.03 0.89 -6.37
C ALA A 10 1.24 0.45 -7.83
N VAL A 11 2.34 0.91 -8.45
CA VAL A 11 2.72 0.47 -9.80
C VAL A 11 3.05 -1.01 -9.81
N ILE A 12 3.82 -1.49 -8.83
CA ILE A 12 4.15 -2.91 -8.69
C ILE A 12 2.89 -3.76 -8.49
N ALA A 13 1.98 -3.36 -7.60
CA ALA A 13 0.73 -4.08 -7.37
C ALA A 13 -0.13 -4.15 -8.64
N SER A 14 -0.16 -3.08 -9.44
CA SER A 14 -0.88 -3.03 -10.72
C SER A 14 -0.30 -4.01 -11.74
N VAL A 15 1.03 -4.04 -11.89
CA VAL A 15 1.72 -4.98 -12.80
C VAL A 15 1.58 -6.42 -12.32
N ALA A 16 1.71 -6.67 -11.02
CA ALA A 16 1.53 -7.98 -10.43
C ALA A 16 0.10 -8.49 -10.62
N SER A 17 -0.90 -7.65 -10.39
CA SER A 17 -2.32 -7.94 -10.62
C SER A 17 -2.57 -8.37 -12.07
N ALA A 18 -2.06 -7.59 -13.04
CA ALA A 18 -2.19 -7.93 -14.47
C ALA A 18 -1.50 -9.26 -14.82
N THR A 19 -0.31 -9.50 -14.26
CA THR A 19 0.47 -10.72 -14.50
C THR A 19 -0.20 -11.96 -13.89
N LEU A 20 -0.74 -11.83 -12.69
CA LEU A 20 -1.42 -12.91 -11.96
C LEU A 20 -2.87 -13.11 -12.42
N LYS A 21 -3.41 -12.24 -13.29
CA LYS A 21 -4.83 -12.21 -13.69
C LYS A 21 -5.78 -12.13 -12.48
N LYS A 22 -5.37 -11.40 -11.46
CA LYS A 22 -6.15 -11.21 -10.24
C LYS A 22 -6.48 -9.73 -10.05
N PRO A 23 -7.74 -9.32 -10.25
CA PRO A 23 -8.11 -7.90 -10.14
C PRO A 23 -7.91 -7.40 -8.72
N LEU A 24 -7.38 -6.19 -8.58
CA LEU A 24 -7.34 -5.49 -7.30
C LEU A 24 -8.76 -5.09 -6.87
N PRO A 25 -9.10 -5.17 -5.56
CA PRO A 25 -10.36 -4.63 -5.06
C PRO A 25 -10.53 -3.15 -5.42
N HIS A 26 -11.75 -2.75 -5.78
CA HIS A 26 -12.05 -1.36 -6.14
C HIS A 26 -11.93 -0.38 -4.97
N ASP A 27 -11.99 -0.89 -3.74
CA ASP A 27 -11.90 -0.15 -2.48
C ASP A 27 -10.52 -0.29 -1.80
N LEU A 28 -9.50 -0.69 -2.57
CA LEU A 28 -8.10 -0.75 -2.14
C LEU A 28 -7.33 0.53 -2.48
N ILE A 29 -6.62 1.07 -1.49
CA ILE A 29 -5.54 2.04 -1.70
C ILE A 29 -4.19 1.36 -1.54
N VAL A 30 -3.24 1.69 -2.41
CA VAL A 30 -1.86 1.19 -2.33
C VAL A 30 -0.89 2.37 -2.28
N PHE A 31 0.04 2.36 -1.34
CA PHE A 31 1.15 3.31 -1.35
C PHE A 31 2.40 2.71 -0.70
N GLY A 32 3.57 3.22 -1.04
CA GLY A 32 4.84 2.80 -0.44
C GLY A 32 6.00 3.02 -1.40
N GLU A 33 7.16 3.35 -0.84
CA GLU A 33 8.41 3.42 -1.61
C GLU A 33 9.06 2.04 -1.64
N VAL A 34 9.64 1.68 -2.78
CA VAL A 34 10.25 0.36 -2.96
C VAL A 34 11.72 0.51 -3.32
N GLY A 35 12.58 -0.07 -2.50
CA GLY A 35 14.00 -0.15 -2.80
C GLY A 35 14.32 -1.27 -3.78
N LEU A 36 15.52 -1.23 -4.37
CA LEU A 36 15.97 -2.24 -5.32
C LEU A 36 16.12 -3.64 -4.71
N GLY A 37 16.29 -3.73 -3.39
CA GLY A 37 16.31 -5.00 -2.66
C GLY A 37 14.91 -5.60 -2.46
N GLY A 38 13.87 -4.90 -2.92
CA GLY A 38 12.48 -5.31 -2.76
C GLY A 38 11.88 -4.93 -1.40
N GLU A 39 12.58 -4.16 -0.57
CA GLU A 39 12.05 -3.64 0.68
C GLU A 39 11.00 -2.55 0.44
N VAL A 40 9.93 -2.58 1.23
CA VAL A 40 8.85 -1.58 1.20
C VAL A 40 9.03 -0.65 2.39
N ARG A 41 9.14 0.64 2.12
CA ARG A 41 9.54 1.65 3.12
C ARG A 41 8.43 2.66 3.39
N PRO A 42 8.31 3.15 4.64
CA PRO A 42 7.37 4.21 4.98
C PRO A 42 7.60 5.48 4.15
N VAL A 43 6.51 6.19 3.88
CA VAL A 43 6.51 7.42 3.09
C VAL A 43 6.02 8.60 3.91
N VAL A 44 6.41 9.81 3.51
CA VAL A 44 5.93 11.04 4.15
C VAL A 44 4.41 11.14 4.00
N GLY A 45 3.74 11.51 5.10
CA GLY A 45 2.30 11.74 5.12
C GLY A 45 1.42 10.49 5.12
N ALA A 46 1.95 9.31 5.53
CA ALA A 46 1.17 8.08 5.63
C ALA A 46 -0.13 8.26 6.45
N GLU A 47 -0.08 8.91 7.61
CA GLU A 47 -1.27 9.21 8.44
C GLU A 47 -2.31 10.04 7.69
N LYS A 48 -1.87 11.07 6.95
CA LYS A 48 -2.77 11.91 6.15
C LYS A 48 -3.44 11.10 5.04
N ARG A 49 -2.70 10.20 4.39
CA ARG A 49 -3.25 9.29 3.37
C ARG A 49 -4.30 8.36 3.99
N LEU A 50 -4.00 7.75 5.13
CA LEU A 50 -4.95 6.86 5.82
C LEU A 50 -6.24 7.58 6.24
N ASN A 51 -6.13 8.79 6.82
CA ASN A 51 -7.30 9.58 7.18
C ASN A 51 -8.16 9.94 5.95
N GLU A 52 -7.52 10.31 4.85
CA GLU A 52 -8.21 10.65 3.60
C GLU A 52 -8.86 9.41 2.96
N THR A 53 -8.17 8.26 2.95
CA THR A 53 -8.72 6.98 2.52
C THR A 53 -10.01 6.64 3.28
N SER A 54 -9.99 6.75 4.61
CA SER A 54 -11.17 6.51 5.44
C SER A 54 -12.29 7.50 5.13
N ARG A 55 -11.96 8.79 4.99
CA ARG A 55 -12.92 9.86 4.65
C ARG A 55 -13.60 9.65 3.29
N LEU A 56 -12.88 9.11 2.32
CA LEU A 56 -13.38 8.82 0.98
C LEU A 56 -14.13 7.48 0.88
N GLY A 57 -14.18 6.69 1.96
CA GLY A 57 -14.95 5.44 2.01
C GLY A 57 -14.24 4.21 1.43
N PHE A 58 -12.94 4.30 1.17
CA PHE A 58 -12.12 3.12 0.89
C PHE A 58 -12.03 2.25 2.14
N LYS A 59 -11.88 0.93 1.95
CA LYS A 59 -11.91 -0.03 3.06
C LYS A 59 -10.58 -0.68 3.34
N GLN A 60 -9.73 -0.80 2.32
CA GLN A 60 -8.49 -1.58 2.41
C GLN A 60 -7.29 -0.74 2.04
N VAL A 61 -6.17 -0.95 2.71
CA VAL A 61 -4.91 -0.25 2.43
C VAL A 61 -3.72 -1.19 2.44
N LEU A 62 -3.10 -1.41 1.28
CA LEU A 62 -1.81 -2.07 1.13
C LEU A 62 -0.68 -1.04 1.28
N MET A 63 0.11 -1.16 2.33
CA MET A 63 1.04 -0.10 2.74
C MET A 63 2.30 -0.63 3.44
N PRO A 64 3.37 0.18 3.55
CA PRO A 64 4.59 -0.22 4.25
C PRO A 64 4.28 -0.43 5.72
N ASN A 65 4.85 -1.45 6.35
CA ASN A 65 4.70 -1.64 7.79
C ASN A 65 5.10 -0.37 8.56
N LEU A 66 4.12 0.29 9.19
CA LEU A 66 4.32 1.55 9.93
C LEU A 66 4.77 1.27 11.37
N SER A 67 5.37 2.29 12.00
CA SER A 67 5.72 2.20 13.41
C SER A 67 4.49 2.11 14.31
N THR A 68 4.62 1.46 15.47
CA THR A 68 3.55 1.26 16.46
C THR A 68 2.94 2.55 17.04
N LYS A 69 3.57 3.70 16.79
CA LYS A 69 3.12 5.01 17.30
C LYS A 69 2.13 5.72 16.38
N THR A 70 1.92 5.22 15.16
CA THR A 70 1.03 5.84 14.19
C THR A 70 -0.44 5.62 14.60
N LYS A 71 -1.21 6.70 14.74
CA LYS A 71 -2.65 6.59 15.00
C LYS A 71 -3.37 6.16 13.72
N LEU A 72 -4.01 4.99 13.77
CA LEU A 72 -4.68 4.40 12.63
C LEU A 72 -6.18 4.75 12.68
N PRO A 73 -6.80 5.11 11.54
CA PRO A 73 -8.25 5.29 11.47
C PRO A 73 -8.96 3.98 11.78
N THR A 74 -10.10 4.05 12.48
CA THR A 74 -10.94 2.88 12.72
C THR A 74 -11.73 2.52 11.46
N GLY A 75 -11.90 1.22 11.19
CA GLY A 75 -12.71 0.73 10.06
C GLY A 75 -11.96 0.61 8.73
N LEU A 76 -10.65 0.89 8.70
CA LEU A 76 -9.78 0.48 7.59
C LEU A 76 -9.13 -0.87 7.89
N GLU A 77 -9.22 -1.77 6.94
CA GLU A 77 -8.38 -2.96 6.87
C GLU A 77 -6.99 -2.55 6.37
N LEU A 78 -5.98 -2.75 7.21
CA LEU A 78 -4.60 -2.42 6.87
C LEU A 78 -3.85 -3.71 6.54
N ILE A 79 -3.18 -3.70 5.40
CA ILE A 79 -2.36 -4.79 4.91
C ILE A 79 -0.91 -4.30 4.92
N PRO A 80 -0.22 -4.37 6.08
CA PRO A 80 1.17 -3.98 6.18
C PRO A 80 2.07 -4.98 5.46
N VAL A 81 2.97 -4.48 4.62
CA VAL A 81 4.01 -5.27 3.96
C VAL A 81 5.39 -4.68 4.21
N ARG A 82 6.39 -5.54 4.30
CA ARG A 82 7.81 -5.20 4.42
C ARG A 82 8.56 -5.41 3.13
N THR A 83 8.04 -6.25 2.23
CA THR A 83 8.68 -6.57 0.96
C THR A 83 7.66 -6.63 -0.19
N VAL A 84 8.15 -6.47 -1.42
CA VAL A 84 7.35 -6.70 -2.63
C VAL A 84 6.83 -8.14 -2.69
N ALA A 85 7.61 -9.12 -2.22
CA ALA A 85 7.18 -10.50 -2.19
C ALA A 85 5.91 -10.68 -1.34
N GLU A 86 5.87 -10.09 -0.14
CA GLU A 86 4.67 -10.11 0.72
C GLU A 86 3.45 -9.46 0.04
N ALA A 87 3.66 -8.34 -0.67
CA ALA A 87 2.58 -7.68 -1.42
C ALA A 87 2.04 -8.56 -2.55
N VAL A 88 2.93 -9.24 -3.29
CA VAL A 88 2.55 -10.17 -4.36
C VAL A 88 1.88 -11.42 -3.80
N ASP A 89 2.34 -11.93 -2.65
CA ASP A 89 1.73 -13.06 -1.98
C ASP A 89 0.33 -12.73 -1.48
N TRP A 90 0.10 -11.52 -0.95
CA TRP A 90 -1.24 -11.06 -0.61
C TRP A 90 -2.20 -11.10 -1.82
N LEU A 91 -1.71 -10.71 -3.01
CA LEU A 91 -2.49 -10.82 -4.25
C LEU A 91 -2.77 -12.25 -4.68
N ARG A 92 -2.03 -13.25 -4.18
CA ARG A 92 -2.23 -14.67 -4.54
C ARG A 92 -3.32 -15.34 -3.73
N TYR A 93 -3.79 -14.75 -2.64
CA TYR A 93 -4.98 -15.21 -1.94
C TYR A 93 -6.25 -14.55 -2.49
#